data_AF-A0A7L4QSF4-F1
#
_entry.id   AF-A0A7L4QSF4-F1
#
_cell.length_a   1.000
_cell.length_b   1.000
_cell.length_c   1.000
_cell.angle_alpha   90.00
_cell.angle_beta   90.00
_cell.angle_gamma   90.00
#
_symmetry.space_group_name_H-M   'P 1'
#
loop_
_entity.id
_entity.type
_entity.pdbx_description
1 polymer ?
#
loop_
_entity_poly.entity_id
_entity_poly.type
_entity_poly.pdbx_seq_one_letter_code
_entity_poly.pdbx_strand_id
1 'polypeptide(L)'
;RATGIGALPHTDPRQACDEVISLFPEIPYIPTLPNRSLLETIVFNDSSRLPGGEVRDGKLRVDSSRDLAAEMEQIYLDFMEQNTAPYAFSTEYYSGFSEMAGRDFSGSLFLKAQVTGPVTFGMQVVDESRRPIYYDDQFADVLGKMIALRARWCEQAMHRFTGVTGTLVVLNEPYFASLGSSVVPVSRDSVAAGWHDIAGMVGGGLGIHCCSNTDWEFVMGLSPSLISFDASTVAREFLLYPDDLADYLEGGGIVAWGIVPSQPDLFRECTDEQLYRVFCGIRDQVTGFCSPELFYRQSIITPTCGIQSGDAETAFRIMDAARALSLRIREEYPG
;
A
#
# COMPACT_ATOMS: atom_id res chain seq x y z
N ARG A 1 -2.13 4.17 17.03
CA ARG A 1 -2.89 5.07 16.10
C ARG A 1 -3.65 4.20 15.10
N ALA A 2 -4.53 4.78 14.25
CA ALA A 2 -5.22 4.03 13.20
C ALA A 2 -5.19 4.75 11.84
N THR A 3 -5.28 3.96 10.76
CA THR A 3 -5.50 4.44 9.38
C THR A 3 -6.15 3.33 8.54
N GLY A 4 -6.50 3.62 7.28
CA GLY A 4 -6.98 2.61 6.32
C GLY A 4 -5.89 2.15 5.36
N ILE A 5 -6.22 1.19 4.49
CA ILE A 5 -5.28 0.65 3.49
C ILE A 5 -5.28 1.48 2.21
N GLY A 6 -6.43 1.65 1.55
CA GLY A 6 -6.51 2.45 0.32
C GLY A 6 -7.85 2.31 -0.41
N ALA A 7 -8.24 1.10 -0.79
CA ALA A 7 -9.47 0.92 -1.55
C ALA A 7 -10.73 1.04 -0.68
N LEU A 8 -11.76 1.70 -1.21
CA LEU A 8 -13.09 1.84 -0.61
C LEU A 8 -14.20 1.51 -1.63
N PRO A 9 -15.40 1.04 -1.18
CA PRO A 9 -16.44 0.62 -2.10
C PRO A 9 -17.30 1.79 -2.62
N HIS A 10 -17.02 3.02 -2.17
CA HIS A 10 -17.75 4.22 -2.54
C HIS A 10 -17.69 4.48 -4.04
N THR A 11 -18.75 5.09 -4.58
CA THR A 11 -18.78 5.62 -5.95
C THR A 11 -18.67 7.14 -6.00
N ASP A 12 -18.90 7.82 -4.87
CA ASP A 12 -18.73 9.27 -4.71
C ASP A 12 -17.36 9.55 -4.04
N PRO A 13 -16.39 10.12 -4.78
CA PRO A 13 -15.08 10.52 -4.25
C PRO A 13 -15.16 11.44 -3.04
N ARG A 14 -16.14 12.36 -3.02
CA ARG A 14 -16.29 13.34 -1.94
C ARG A 14 -16.68 12.64 -0.64
N GLN A 15 -17.67 11.76 -0.69
CA GLN A 15 -18.13 11.00 0.48
C GLN A 15 -16.97 10.16 1.07
N ALA A 16 -16.24 9.44 0.22
CA ALA A 16 -15.11 8.63 0.66
C ALA A 16 -14.06 9.46 1.39
N CYS A 17 -13.69 10.62 0.83
CA CYS A 17 -12.69 11.50 1.42
C CYS A 17 -13.17 12.13 2.73
N ASP A 18 -14.44 12.55 2.80
CA ASP A 18 -15.04 13.11 4.02
C ASP A 18 -14.99 12.09 5.17
N GLU A 19 -15.34 10.83 4.89
CA GLU A 19 -15.28 9.74 5.88
C GLU A 19 -13.85 9.46 6.35
N VAL A 20 -12.88 9.37 5.43
CA VAL A 20 -11.47 9.14 5.79
C VAL A 20 -10.92 10.24 6.69
N ILE A 21 -11.15 11.52 6.35
CA ILE A 21 -10.68 12.64 7.16
C ILE A 21 -11.35 12.63 8.55
N SER A 22 -12.65 12.30 8.61
CA SER A 22 -13.39 12.25 9.87
C SER A 22 -12.89 11.16 10.82
N LEU A 23 -12.51 10.00 10.29
CA LEU A 23 -12.13 8.83 11.09
C LEU A 23 -10.62 8.79 11.39
N PHE A 24 -9.78 9.29 10.48
CA PHE A 24 -8.32 9.20 10.58
C PHE A 24 -7.63 10.56 10.45
N PRO A 25 -7.95 11.56 11.28
CA PRO A 25 -7.38 12.90 11.16
C PRO A 25 -5.86 12.96 11.39
N GLU A 26 -5.30 12.05 12.20
CA GLU A 26 -3.85 11.98 12.45
C GLU A 26 -3.08 11.37 11.26
N ILE A 27 -3.66 10.38 10.58
CA ILE A 27 -3.04 9.66 9.47
C ILE A 27 -4.10 9.43 8.37
N PRO A 28 -4.53 10.50 7.69
CA PRO A 28 -5.47 10.38 6.59
C PRO A 28 -4.81 9.64 5.43
N TYR A 29 -5.60 8.88 4.68
CA TYR A 29 -5.14 8.22 3.46
C TYR A 29 -5.98 8.66 2.26
N ILE A 30 -5.38 8.68 1.07
CA ILE A 30 -6.12 8.99 -0.16
C ILE A 30 -6.78 7.69 -0.65
N PRO A 31 -8.13 7.63 -0.75
CA PRO A 31 -8.80 6.39 -1.13
C PRO A 31 -8.86 6.20 -2.65
N THR A 32 -8.67 4.96 -3.12
CA THR A 32 -9.05 4.57 -4.49
C THR A 32 -10.47 4.00 -4.50
N LEU A 33 -11.22 4.24 -5.57
CA LEU A 33 -12.63 3.84 -5.68
C LEU A 33 -12.86 2.80 -6.81
N PRO A 34 -12.47 1.54 -6.63
CA PRO A 34 -12.60 0.50 -7.65
C PRO A 34 -14.05 0.24 -8.12
N ASN A 35 -15.05 0.51 -7.28
CA ASN A 35 -16.47 0.37 -7.64
C ASN A 35 -17.00 1.56 -8.47
N ARG A 36 -16.27 2.69 -8.48
CA ARG A 36 -16.56 3.83 -9.35
C ARG A 36 -16.06 3.60 -10.77
N SER A 37 -14.84 3.06 -10.91
CA SER A 37 -14.19 2.84 -12.20
C SER A 37 -13.15 1.74 -12.11
N LEU A 38 -13.08 0.90 -13.16
CA LEU A 38 -12.01 -0.08 -13.34
C LEU A 38 -10.62 0.58 -13.31
N LEU A 39 -10.52 1.83 -13.76
CA LEU A 39 -9.25 2.55 -13.77
C LEU A 39 -8.74 2.91 -12.36
N GLU A 40 -9.57 2.75 -11.32
CA GLU A 40 -9.14 2.94 -9.92
C GLU A 40 -8.79 1.63 -9.21
N THR A 41 -8.92 0.47 -9.87
CA THR A 41 -8.48 -0.80 -9.29
C THR A 41 -6.94 -0.87 -9.26
N ILE A 42 -6.40 -1.68 -8.36
CA ILE A 42 -4.96 -2.01 -8.35
C ILE A 42 -4.49 -2.40 -9.76
N VAL A 43 -3.24 -2.09 -10.10
CA VAL A 43 -2.66 -2.23 -11.44
C VAL A 43 -3.18 -1.22 -12.45
N PHE A 44 -4.50 -1.10 -12.65
CA PHE A 44 -5.04 -0.13 -13.60
C PHE A 44 -4.75 1.32 -13.20
N ASN A 45 -4.87 1.67 -11.90
CA ASN A 45 -4.61 3.01 -11.38
C ASN A 45 -3.23 3.57 -11.78
N ASP A 46 -2.24 2.69 -11.89
CA ASP A 46 -0.85 3.07 -12.15
C ASP A 46 -0.41 2.85 -13.61
N SER A 47 -1.31 2.37 -14.48
CA SER A 47 -0.94 1.83 -15.81
C SER A 47 -0.79 2.84 -16.94
N SER A 48 -1.12 4.12 -16.71
CA SER A 48 -1.23 5.12 -17.79
C SER A 48 0.05 5.37 -18.59
N ARG A 49 1.21 4.87 -18.13
CA ARG A 49 2.53 4.98 -18.78
C ARG A 49 3.20 3.64 -19.03
N LEU A 50 2.45 2.53 -18.94
CA LEU A 50 2.96 1.21 -19.28
C LEU A 50 3.34 1.14 -20.77
N PRO A 51 4.59 0.79 -21.12
CA PRO A 51 5.00 0.58 -22.50
C PRO A 51 4.14 -0.48 -23.20
N GLY A 52 3.53 -0.12 -24.33
CA GLY A 52 2.65 -1.01 -25.08
C GLY A 52 1.36 -1.38 -24.35
N GLY A 53 1.02 -0.67 -23.26
CA GLY A 53 -0.16 -0.93 -22.44
C GLY A 53 -1.46 -0.68 -23.20
N GLU A 54 -2.32 -1.71 -23.24
CA GLU A 54 -3.64 -1.67 -23.86
C GLU A 54 -4.69 -2.21 -22.87
N VAL A 55 -5.80 -1.49 -22.73
CA VAL A 55 -6.99 -2.01 -22.05
C VAL A 55 -7.92 -2.63 -23.08
N ARG A 56 -8.04 -3.96 -23.06
CA ARG A 56 -8.92 -4.72 -23.96
C ARG A 56 -9.74 -5.74 -23.19
N ASP A 57 -11.05 -5.76 -23.43
CA ASP A 57 -12.02 -6.63 -22.76
C ASP A 57 -11.94 -6.53 -21.22
N GLY A 58 -11.72 -5.31 -20.70
CA GLY A 58 -11.57 -5.06 -19.26
C GLY A 58 -10.29 -5.64 -18.65
N LYS A 59 -9.28 -5.95 -19.46
CA LYS A 59 -7.97 -6.45 -19.02
C LYS A 59 -6.87 -5.54 -19.55
N LEU A 60 -5.89 -5.24 -18.70
CA LEU A 60 -4.67 -4.59 -19.10
C LEU A 60 -3.69 -5.63 -19.66
N ARG A 61 -3.16 -5.36 -20.85
CA ARG A 61 -2.17 -6.21 -21.54
C ARG A 61 -1.06 -5.36 -22.13
N VAL A 62 0.03 -6.02 -22.49
CA VAL A 62 1.09 -5.43 -23.31
C VAL A 62 1.06 -6.07 -24.68
N ASP A 63 0.94 -5.25 -25.71
CA ASP A 63 1.15 -5.67 -27.10
C ASP A 63 2.67 -5.77 -27.38
N SER A 64 3.24 -6.93 -27.09
CA SER A 64 4.66 -7.22 -27.31
C SER A 64 5.03 -7.44 -28.78
N SER A 65 4.08 -7.34 -29.71
CA SER A 65 4.36 -7.38 -31.15
C SER A 65 4.83 -6.04 -31.72
N ARG A 66 4.61 -4.96 -30.97
CA ARG A 66 5.09 -3.61 -31.30
C ARG A 66 6.53 -3.42 -30.85
N ASP A 67 7.25 -2.52 -31.53
CA ASP A 67 8.53 -2.03 -31.04
C ASP A 67 8.27 -1.07 -29.86
N LEU A 68 8.61 -1.53 -28.65
CA LEU A 68 8.41 -0.79 -27.40
C LEU A 68 9.69 -0.06 -26.94
N ALA A 69 10.79 -0.15 -27.70
CA ALA A 69 12.09 0.36 -27.28
C ALA A 69 12.06 1.86 -26.97
N ALA A 70 11.42 2.66 -27.84
CA ALA A 70 11.30 4.10 -27.64
C ALA A 70 10.46 4.48 -26.41
N GLU A 71 9.38 3.73 -26.14
CA GLU A 71 8.52 3.96 -24.96
C GLU A 71 9.29 3.63 -23.67
N MET A 72 10.03 2.51 -23.65
CA MET A 72 10.88 2.14 -22.52
C MET A 72 12.03 3.13 -22.33
N GLU A 73 12.75 3.49 -23.40
CA GLU A 73 13.84 4.47 -23.37
C GLU A 73 13.38 5.81 -22.79
N GLN A 74 12.19 6.27 -23.14
CA GLN A 74 11.63 7.48 -22.55
C GLN A 74 11.44 7.37 -21.04
N ILE A 75 11.03 6.20 -20.50
CA ILE A 75 10.92 5.99 -19.04
C ILE A 75 12.30 6.05 -18.39
N TYR A 76 13.32 5.48 -19.02
CA TYR A 76 14.71 5.57 -18.52
C TYR A 76 15.19 7.02 -18.49
N LEU A 77 14.97 7.78 -19.56
CA LEU A 77 15.31 9.21 -19.62
C LEU A 77 14.55 10.00 -18.55
N ASP A 78 13.25 9.79 -18.43
CA ASP A 78 12.44 10.45 -17.40
C ASP A 78 12.93 10.10 -16.00
N PHE A 79 13.32 8.86 -15.74
CA PHE A 79 13.87 8.42 -14.46
C PHE A 79 15.19 9.12 -14.15
N MET A 80 16.12 9.16 -15.12
CA MET A 80 17.41 9.85 -14.98
C MET A 80 17.25 11.36 -14.75
N GLU A 81 16.31 11.98 -15.46
CA GLU A 81 16.00 13.41 -15.34
C GLU A 81 15.02 13.72 -14.19
N GLN A 82 14.50 12.68 -13.52
CA GLN A 82 13.47 12.76 -12.49
C GLN A 82 12.21 13.51 -12.97
N ASN A 83 11.87 13.36 -14.25
CA ASN A 83 10.72 13.98 -14.91
C ASN A 83 9.43 13.22 -14.55
N THR A 84 8.79 13.63 -13.47
CA THR A 84 7.57 12.97 -12.96
C THR A 84 6.28 13.42 -13.65
N ALA A 85 6.30 14.53 -14.41
CA ALA A 85 5.09 15.13 -14.98
C ALA A 85 4.26 14.19 -15.87
N PRO A 86 4.85 13.32 -16.72
CA PRO A 86 4.08 12.35 -17.50
C PRO A 86 3.34 11.30 -16.66
N TYR A 87 3.81 11.04 -15.43
CA TYR A 87 3.30 10.01 -14.50
C TYR A 87 2.33 10.61 -13.48
N ALA A 88 1.66 11.69 -13.84
CA ALA A 88 0.63 12.31 -13.02
C ALA A 88 -0.61 11.43 -12.88
N PHE A 89 -1.21 11.39 -11.68
CA PHE A 89 -2.56 10.85 -11.55
C PHE A 89 -3.56 11.78 -12.24
N SER A 90 -4.48 11.19 -13.00
CA SER A 90 -5.65 11.89 -13.49
C SER A 90 -6.87 11.54 -12.64
N THR A 91 -7.88 12.41 -12.63
CA THR A 91 -9.14 12.19 -11.91
C THR A 91 -9.88 10.92 -12.38
N GLU A 92 -9.58 10.44 -13.59
CA GLU A 92 -10.13 9.20 -14.13
C GLU A 92 -9.56 7.96 -13.43
N TYR A 93 -8.24 7.97 -13.15
CA TYR A 93 -7.51 6.86 -12.55
C TYR A 93 -7.50 6.92 -11.02
N TYR A 94 -7.60 8.11 -10.43
CA TYR A 94 -7.52 8.27 -8.97
C TYR A 94 -8.37 9.44 -8.50
N SER A 95 -9.69 9.22 -8.43
CA SER A 95 -10.64 10.29 -8.14
C SER A 95 -10.48 10.85 -6.72
N GLY A 96 -10.22 9.98 -5.73
CA GLY A 96 -9.94 10.39 -4.35
C GLY A 96 -8.70 11.29 -4.23
N PHE A 97 -7.69 11.14 -5.10
CA PHE A 97 -6.52 12.01 -5.11
C PHE A 97 -6.88 13.44 -5.50
N SER A 98 -7.72 13.57 -6.54
CA SER A 98 -8.23 14.87 -6.99
C SER A 98 -9.10 15.55 -5.93
N GLU A 99 -9.94 14.80 -5.22
CA GLU A 99 -10.77 15.34 -4.14
C GLU A 99 -9.96 15.75 -2.91
N MET A 100 -8.97 14.95 -2.50
CA MET A 100 -8.11 15.23 -1.36
C MET A 100 -7.24 16.48 -1.59
N ALA A 101 -6.91 16.81 -2.85
CA ALA A 101 -6.13 18.00 -3.18
C ALA A 101 -6.78 19.32 -2.72
N GLY A 102 -8.11 19.35 -2.60
CA GLY A 102 -8.87 20.51 -2.13
C GLY A 102 -9.10 20.58 -0.62
N ARG A 103 -8.48 19.69 0.17
CA ARG A 103 -8.71 19.56 1.62
C ARG A 103 -7.55 20.14 2.44
N ASP A 104 -7.82 20.36 3.72
CA ASP A 104 -6.83 20.82 4.71
C ASP A 104 -6.44 19.67 5.63
N PHE A 105 -5.14 19.42 5.72
CA PHE A 105 -4.52 18.35 6.50
C PHE A 105 -3.73 18.90 7.69
N SER A 106 -3.97 20.15 8.08
CA SER A 106 -3.34 20.77 9.25
C SER A 106 -3.57 19.93 10.50
N GLY A 107 -2.49 19.55 11.17
CA GLY A 107 -2.53 18.69 12.36
C GLY A 107 -2.44 17.20 12.08
N SER A 108 -2.46 16.77 10.81
CA SER A 108 -2.07 15.42 10.44
C SER A 108 -0.56 15.21 10.62
N LEU A 109 -0.17 13.97 10.90
CA LEU A 109 1.25 13.60 11.01
C LEU A 109 1.86 13.39 9.63
N PHE A 110 1.13 12.67 8.78
CA PHE A 110 1.46 12.48 7.38
C PHE A 110 0.22 12.07 6.59
N LEU A 111 0.20 12.46 5.31
CA LEU A 111 -0.78 12.01 4.34
C LEU A 111 -0.27 10.76 3.65
N LYS A 112 -1.10 9.71 3.63
CA LYS A 112 -0.76 8.41 3.06
C LYS A 112 -1.43 8.21 1.70
N ALA A 113 -0.73 7.61 0.74
CA ALA A 113 -1.33 7.17 -0.52
C ALA A 113 -0.75 5.83 -0.97
N GLN A 114 -1.58 5.04 -1.66
CA GLN A 114 -1.15 3.75 -2.22
C GLN A 114 -0.74 3.89 -3.68
N VAL A 115 0.27 3.13 -4.06
CA VAL A 115 0.72 2.90 -5.43
C VAL A 115 0.88 1.39 -5.61
N THR A 116 0.52 0.84 -6.77
CA THR A 116 0.77 -0.58 -7.06
C THR A 116 2.28 -0.81 -7.20
N GLY A 117 2.84 -1.76 -6.44
CA GLY A 117 4.26 -2.07 -6.54
C GLY A 117 4.62 -2.79 -7.86
N PRO A 118 5.89 -2.72 -8.30
CA PRO A 118 6.31 -3.21 -9.60
C PRO A 118 6.13 -4.72 -9.77
N VAL A 119 6.27 -5.52 -8.71
CA VAL A 119 6.11 -6.99 -8.81
C VAL A 119 4.65 -7.31 -9.09
N THR A 120 3.74 -6.82 -8.26
CA THR A 120 2.30 -7.02 -8.45
C THR A 120 1.82 -6.49 -9.79
N PHE A 121 2.31 -5.31 -10.18
CA PHE A 121 1.98 -4.74 -11.48
C PHE A 121 2.38 -5.69 -12.60
N GLY A 122 3.65 -6.07 -12.69
CA GLY A 122 4.14 -6.90 -13.78
C GLY A 122 3.63 -8.35 -13.73
N MET A 123 3.24 -8.84 -12.55
CA MET A 123 2.70 -10.18 -12.39
C MET A 123 1.24 -10.30 -12.83
N GLN A 124 0.46 -9.21 -12.73
CA GLN A 124 -0.94 -9.17 -13.16
C GLN A 124 -1.11 -8.76 -14.63
N VAL A 125 -0.20 -7.94 -15.16
CA VAL A 125 -0.20 -7.57 -16.58
C VAL A 125 0.45 -8.69 -17.39
N VAL A 126 -0.20 -9.08 -18.48
CA VAL A 126 0.26 -10.17 -19.34
C VAL A 126 0.47 -9.72 -20.78
N ASP A 127 1.36 -10.43 -21.48
CA ASP A 127 1.54 -10.32 -22.92
C ASP A 127 0.46 -11.09 -23.72
N GLU A 128 0.59 -11.12 -25.03
CA GLU A 128 -0.30 -11.88 -25.95
C GLU A 128 -0.31 -13.40 -25.69
N SER A 129 0.77 -13.94 -25.12
CA SER A 129 0.88 -15.34 -24.73
C SER A 129 0.31 -15.63 -23.33
N ARG A 130 -0.30 -14.61 -22.69
CA ARG A 130 -0.78 -14.66 -21.30
C ARG A 130 0.32 -14.92 -20.28
N ARG A 131 1.57 -14.60 -20.62
CA ARG A 131 2.70 -14.66 -19.71
C ARG A 131 2.79 -13.33 -18.94
N PRO A 132 2.98 -13.35 -17.61
CA PRO A 132 3.24 -12.12 -16.86
C PRO A 132 4.46 -11.38 -17.41
N ILE A 133 4.34 -10.06 -17.59
CA ILE A 133 5.43 -9.25 -18.15
C ILE A 133 6.61 -9.16 -17.19
N TYR A 134 6.41 -9.37 -15.88
CA TYR A 134 7.49 -9.38 -14.89
C TYR A 134 8.52 -10.50 -15.11
N TYR A 135 8.19 -11.52 -15.91
CA TYR A 135 9.13 -12.59 -16.25
C TYR A 135 10.14 -12.21 -17.33
N ASP A 136 10.03 -11.01 -17.89
CA ASP A 136 10.99 -10.41 -18.80
C ASP A 136 11.82 -9.39 -18.01
N ASP A 137 13.15 -9.56 -18.02
CA ASP A 137 14.07 -8.75 -17.20
C ASP A 137 14.03 -7.26 -17.58
N GLN A 138 13.76 -6.94 -18.86
CA GLN A 138 13.65 -5.55 -19.31
C GLN A 138 12.37 -4.92 -18.77
N PHE A 139 11.26 -5.66 -18.76
CA PHE A 139 10.03 -5.20 -18.12
C PHE A 139 10.17 -5.09 -16.60
N ALA A 140 10.79 -6.07 -15.93
CA ALA A 140 11.01 -6.00 -14.49
C ALA A 140 11.79 -4.74 -14.09
N ASP A 141 12.83 -4.37 -14.86
CA ASP A 141 13.63 -3.18 -14.61
C ASP A 141 12.88 -1.86 -14.94
N VAL A 142 12.22 -1.78 -16.11
CA VAL A 142 11.50 -0.54 -16.49
C VAL A 142 10.29 -0.27 -15.59
N LEU A 143 9.63 -1.31 -15.07
CA LEU A 143 8.51 -1.18 -14.14
C LEU A 143 8.96 -0.56 -12.81
N GLY A 144 10.14 -0.93 -12.29
CA GLY A 144 10.71 -0.29 -11.09
C GLY A 144 10.83 1.23 -11.28
N LYS A 145 11.37 1.65 -12.42
CA LYS A 145 11.57 3.07 -12.76
C LYS A 145 10.28 3.82 -13.02
N MET A 146 9.33 3.19 -13.72
CA MET A 146 7.99 3.75 -13.95
C MET A 146 7.25 3.99 -12.63
N ILE A 147 7.28 3.00 -11.73
CA ILE A 147 6.63 3.11 -10.41
C ILE A 147 7.37 4.10 -9.51
N ALA A 148 8.70 4.23 -9.62
CA ALA A 148 9.47 5.24 -8.90
C ALA A 148 9.04 6.67 -9.29
N LEU A 149 8.89 6.92 -10.60
CA LEU A 149 8.40 8.20 -11.11
C LEU A 149 6.96 8.49 -10.66
N ARG A 150 6.10 7.47 -10.64
CA ARG A 150 4.72 7.56 -10.13
C ARG A 150 4.69 7.88 -8.63
N ALA A 151 5.45 7.16 -7.82
CA ALA A 151 5.52 7.32 -6.38
C ALA A 151 6.02 8.73 -6.01
N ARG A 152 7.07 9.21 -6.69
CA ARG A 152 7.57 10.57 -6.49
C ARG A 152 6.61 11.63 -6.96
N TRP A 153 5.92 11.45 -8.10
CA TRP A 153 4.87 12.39 -8.49
C TRP A 153 3.81 12.49 -7.40
N CYS A 154 3.34 11.34 -6.90
CA CYS A 154 2.33 11.22 -5.85
C CYS A 154 2.76 12.01 -4.61
N GLU A 155 3.97 11.77 -4.11
CA GLU A 155 4.56 12.52 -3.00
C GLU A 155 4.63 14.03 -3.26
N GLN A 156 5.23 14.44 -4.39
CA GLN A 156 5.38 15.85 -4.74
C GLN A 156 4.02 16.55 -4.82
N ALA A 157 3.00 15.84 -5.30
CA ALA A 157 1.64 16.34 -5.36
C ALA A 157 1.00 16.47 -3.97
N MET A 158 1.15 15.46 -3.10
CA MET A 158 0.67 15.51 -1.71
C MET A 158 1.29 16.67 -0.92
N HIS A 159 2.57 16.97 -1.11
CA HIS A 159 3.23 18.11 -0.45
C HIS A 159 2.66 19.48 -0.86
N ARG A 160 1.93 19.57 -1.98
CA ARG A 160 1.24 20.80 -2.39
C ARG A 160 -0.11 20.97 -1.72
N PHE A 161 -0.63 19.94 -1.04
CA PHE A 161 -1.92 20.03 -0.37
C PHE A 161 -1.79 20.85 0.92
N THR A 162 -2.87 21.51 1.32
CA THR A 162 -2.83 22.42 2.46
C THR A 162 -2.59 21.66 3.75
N GLY A 163 -1.63 22.10 4.57
CA GLY A 163 -1.37 21.54 5.90
C GLY A 163 -0.56 20.22 5.94
N VAL A 164 -0.15 19.66 4.79
CA VAL A 164 0.65 18.43 4.74
C VAL A 164 2.09 18.70 5.16
N THR A 165 2.54 18.08 6.25
CA THR A 165 3.93 18.17 6.75
C THR A 165 4.75 16.91 6.53
N GLY A 166 4.10 15.78 6.24
CA GLY A 166 4.73 14.50 5.98
C GLY A 166 3.93 13.68 4.97
N THR A 167 4.61 12.81 4.24
CA THR A 167 4.03 11.96 3.21
C THR A 167 4.46 10.52 3.44
N LEU A 168 3.57 9.58 3.10
CA LEU A 168 3.85 8.16 3.10
C LEU A 168 3.26 7.55 1.83
N VAL A 169 4.11 7.07 0.93
CA VAL A 169 3.68 6.25 -0.21
C VAL A 169 3.83 4.80 0.20
N VAL A 170 2.80 3.98 0.01
CA VAL A 170 2.86 2.56 0.34
C VAL A 170 2.61 1.73 -0.92
N LEU A 171 3.56 0.84 -1.22
CA LEU A 171 3.48 -0.08 -2.34
C LEU A 171 2.55 -1.24 -2.00
N ASN A 172 1.45 -1.37 -2.75
CA ASN A 172 0.59 -2.55 -2.66
C ASN A 172 1.25 -3.70 -3.42
N GLU A 173 1.73 -4.70 -2.68
CA GLU A 173 2.49 -5.83 -3.20
C GLU A 173 1.92 -7.20 -2.78
N PRO A 174 0.66 -7.54 -3.09
CA PRO A 174 0.10 -8.86 -2.81
C PRO A 174 0.88 -10.02 -3.48
N TYR A 175 1.60 -9.78 -4.58
CA TYR A 175 2.43 -10.81 -5.22
C TYR A 175 3.75 -11.09 -4.50
N PHE A 176 4.11 -10.32 -3.46
CA PHE A 176 5.21 -10.71 -2.58
C PHE A 176 4.93 -12.06 -1.90
N ALA A 177 3.68 -12.50 -1.81
CA ALA A 177 3.34 -13.85 -1.38
C ALA A 177 3.99 -14.98 -2.22
N SER A 178 4.46 -14.64 -3.43
CA SER A 178 5.19 -15.57 -4.30
C SER A 178 6.72 -15.51 -4.12
N LEU A 179 7.26 -14.61 -3.28
CA LEU A 179 8.69 -14.56 -2.96
C LEU A 179 9.12 -15.89 -2.33
N GLY A 180 10.21 -16.46 -2.83
CA GLY A 180 10.70 -17.77 -2.39
C GLY A 180 9.90 -18.97 -2.90
N SER A 181 8.87 -18.76 -3.73
CA SER A 181 8.16 -19.84 -4.41
C SER A 181 9.07 -20.54 -5.42
N SER A 182 9.09 -21.87 -5.41
CA SER A 182 9.79 -22.67 -6.42
C SER A 182 9.07 -22.72 -7.77
N VAL A 183 7.83 -22.23 -7.83
CA VAL A 183 6.95 -22.33 -9.01
C VAL A 183 6.76 -20.99 -9.70
N VAL A 184 6.91 -19.88 -8.97
CA VAL A 184 6.78 -18.51 -9.51
C VAL A 184 8.16 -17.84 -9.44
N PRO A 185 8.80 -17.55 -10.59
CA PRO A 185 10.17 -17.03 -10.63
C PRO A 185 10.21 -15.53 -10.30
N VAL A 186 9.95 -15.16 -9.05
CA VAL A 186 10.19 -13.79 -8.55
C VAL A 186 11.56 -13.77 -7.87
N SER A 187 12.54 -13.10 -8.49
CA SER A 187 13.89 -12.97 -7.96
C SER A 187 13.95 -11.92 -6.83
N ARG A 188 14.54 -12.28 -5.68
CA ARG A 188 14.82 -11.32 -4.59
C ARG A 188 15.66 -10.14 -5.08
N ASP A 189 16.62 -10.37 -5.97
CA ASP A 189 17.48 -9.31 -6.50
C ASP A 189 16.70 -8.31 -7.36
N SER A 190 15.76 -8.80 -8.17
CA SER A 190 14.89 -7.95 -9.00
C SER A 190 13.93 -7.13 -8.13
N VAL A 191 13.36 -7.74 -7.09
CA VAL A 191 12.51 -7.02 -6.12
C VAL A 191 13.30 -5.95 -5.36
N ALA A 192 14.51 -6.29 -4.90
CA ALA A 192 15.38 -5.34 -4.21
C ALA A 192 15.82 -4.19 -5.12
N ALA A 193 16.15 -4.46 -6.38
CA ALA A 193 16.50 -3.43 -7.36
C ALA A 193 15.32 -2.47 -7.60
N GLY A 194 14.12 -3.01 -7.85
CA GLY A 194 12.91 -2.19 -8.03
C GLY A 194 12.55 -1.38 -6.78
N TRP A 195 12.70 -1.97 -5.59
CA TRP A 195 12.54 -1.25 -4.33
C TRP A 195 13.53 -0.08 -4.20
N HIS A 196 14.82 -0.31 -4.47
CA HIS A 196 15.85 0.73 -4.36
C HIS A 196 15.67 1.86 -5.40
N ASP A 197 15.21 1.54 -6.62
CA ASP A 197 14.87 2.56 -7.61
C ASP A 197 13.76 3.50 -7.08
N ILE A 198 12.74 2.95 -6.41
CA ILE A 198 11.63 3.73 -5.83
C ILE A 198 12.08 4.47 -4.57
N ALA A 199 12.78 3.80 -3.65
CA ALA A 199 13.28 4.38 -2.41
C ALA A 199 14.27 5.52 -2.66
N GLY A 200 15.08 5.45 -3.72
CA GLY A 200 15.98 6.53 -4.11
C GLY A 200 15.28 7.75 -4.73
N MET A 201 14.00 7.63 -5.06
CA MET A 201 13.22 8.65 -5.77
C MET A 201 12.25 9.40 -4.84
N VAL A 202 11.75 8.73 -3.79
CA VAL A 202 10.81 9.26 -2.78
C VAL A 202 11.59 9.86 -1.61
N GLY A 203 11.24 11.09 -1.18
CA GLY A 203 11.92 11.80 -0.09
C GLY A 203 11.30 11.62 1.30
N GLY A 204 10.02 11.25 1.36
CA GLY A 204 9.23 10.96 2.54
C GLY A 204 9.21 9.45 2.85
N GLY A 205 8.16 8.99 3.53
CA GLY A 205 8.04 7.58 3.88
C GLY A 205 7.73 6.71 2.67
N LEU A 206 8.39 5.56 2.57
CA LEU A 206 8.05 4.48 1.64
C LEU A 206 7.70 3.21 2.42
N GLY A 207 6.49 2.71 2.25
CA GLY A 207 6.00 1.50 2.93
C GLY A 207 5.65 0.38 1.96
N ILE A 208 5.38 -0.80 2.53
CA ILE A 208 4.92 -1.99 1.81
C ILE A 208 3.61 -2.48 2.44
N HIS A 209 2.67 -2.89 1.60
CA HIS A 209 1.47 -3.60 2.02
C HIS A 209 1.34 -4.94 1.32
N CYS A 210 1.29 -6.03 2.08
CA CYS A 210 1.06 -7.39 1.58
C CYS A 210 0.06 -8.11 2.50
N CYS A 211 -1.15 -8.43 2.02
CA CYS A 211 -2.20 -9.07 2.82
C CYS A 211 -1.94 -10.57 3.12
N SER A 212 -0.84 -11.14 2.64
CA SER A 212 -0.54 -12.57 2.69
C SER A 212 0.86 -12.84 3.25
N ASN A 213 1.12 -14.09 3.66
CA ASN A 213 2.46 -14.50 4.08
C ASN A 213 3.48 -14.32 2.96
N THR A 214 4.68 -13.87 3.32
CA THR A 214 5.82 -13.66 2.44
C THR A 214 7.11 -13.89 3.23
N ASP A 215 8.24 -13.61 2.59
CA ASP A 215 9.56 -13.62 3.18
C ASP A 215 9.78 -12.36 4.04
N TRP A 216 9.32 -12.40 5.28
CA TRP A 216 9.31 -11.23 6.15
C TRP A 216 10.71 -10.75 6.55
N GLU A 217 11.68 -11.66 6.70
CA GLU A 217 13.10 -11.31 6.87
C GLU A 217 13.58 -10.43 5.72
N PHE A 218 13.33 -10.86 4.48
CA PHE A 218 13.68 -10.07 3.30
C PHE A 218 12.97 -8.72 3.28
N VAL A 219 11.66 -8.68 3.53
CA VAL A 219 10.86 -7.43 3.53
C VAL A 219 11.32 -6.46 4.62
N MET A 220 11.64 -6.93 5.83
CA MET A 220 12.21 -6.10 6.90
C MET A 220 13.61 -5.62 6.53
N GLY A 221 14.42 -6.46 5.89
CA GLY A 221 15.74 -6.11 5.38
C GLY A 221 15.75 -4.98 4.34
N LEU A 222 14.65 -4.78 3.60
CA LEU A 222 14.47 -3.62 2.71
C LEU A 222 14.30 -2.28 3.48
N SER A 223 14.13 -2.34 4.81
CA SER A 223 13.95 -1.19 5.71
C SER A 223 12.82 -0.22 5.30
N PRO A 224 11.59 -0.70 4.98
CA PRO A 224 10.46 0.18 4.69
C PRO A 224 10.08 1.03 5.91
N SER A 225 9.63 2.27 5.70
CA SER A 225 9.10 3.10 6.79
C SER A 225 7.84 2.53 7.44
N LEU A 226 7.10 1.70 6.70
CA LEU A 226 5.88 1.04 7.17
C LEU A 226 5.74 -0.35 6.54
N ILE A 227 5.52 -1.38 7.35
CA ILE A 227 5.03 -2.69 6.91
C ILE A 227 3.56 -2.82 7.30
N SER A 228 2.70 -3.11 6.32
CA SER A 228 1.27 -3.32 6.54
C SER A 228 0.84 -4.69 6.02
N PHE A 229 0.08 -5.43 6.81
CA PHE A 229 -0.35 -6.78 6.44
C PHE A 229 -1.58 -7.22 7.23
N ASP A 230 -2.17 -8.35 6.83
CA ASP A 230 -3.25 -8.99 7.58
C ASP A 230 -2.70 -9.73 8.79
N ALA A 231 -2.56 -9.01 9.91
CA ALA A 231 -2.10 -9.59 11.16
C ALA A 231 -3.11 -10.57 11.77
N SER A 232 -4.39 -10.51 11.40
CA SER A 232 -5.40 -11.45 11.89
C SER A 232 -5.16 -12.88 11.36
N THR A 233 -4.51 -13.01 10.20
CA THR A 233 -4.24 -14.32 9.56
C THR A 233 -2.75 -14.67 9.47
N VAL A 234 -1.86 -13.68 9.36
CA VAL A 234 -0.44 -13.87 9.04
C VAL A 234 0.50 -13.52 10.21
N ALA A 235 -0.02 -13.05 11.35
CA ALA A 235 0.85 -12.67 12.48
C ALA A 235 1.76 -13.82 12.94
N ARG A 236 1.30 -15.08 12.85
CA ARG A 236 2.12 -16.23 13.25
C ARG A 236 3.42 -16.31 12.44
N GLU A 237 3.32 -16.20 11.13
CA GLU A 237 4.46 -16.28 10.21
C GLU A 237 5.35 -15.04 10.32
N PHE A 238 4.75 -13.86 10.49
CA PHE A 238 5.48 -12.60 10.73
C PHE A 238 6.35 -12.68 11.99
N LEU A 239 5.82 -13.27 13.06
CA LEU A 239 6.49 -13.39 14.37
C LEU A 239 7.51 -14.54 14.45
N LEU A 240 7.77 -15.26 13.36
CA LEU A 240 8.86 -16.24 13.29
C LEU A 240 10.26 -15.58 13.20
N TYR A 241 10.30 -14.26 13.00
CA TYR A 241 11.52 -13.47 12.83
C TYR A 241 11.67 -12.42 13.96
N PRO A 242 11.79 -12.85 15.23
CA PRO A 242 11.75 -11.94 16.38
C PRO A 242 12.93 -10.97 16.41
N ASP A 243 14.13 -11.43 16.02
CA ASP A 243 15.35 -10.61 16.01
C ASP A 243 15.24 -9.54 14.91
N ASP A 244 14.89 -9.93 13.68
CA ASP A 244 14.70 -8.99 12.57
C ASP A 244 13.58 -7.97 12.86
N LEU A 245 12.50 -8.41 13.51
CA LEU A 245 11.41 -7.52 13.90
C LEU A 245 11.84 -6.55 15.00
N ALA A 246 12.61 -7.01 16.00
CA ALA A 246 13.14 -6.12 17.03
C ALA A 246 14.04 -5.05 16.40
N ASP A 247 14.98 -5.45 15.55
CA ASP A 247 15.89 -4.55 14.84
C ASP A 247 15.11 -3.56 13.95
N TYR A 248 14.07 -4.03 13.24
CA TYR A 248 13.21 -3.21 12.40
C TYR A 248 12.49 -2.12 13.22
N LEU A 249 11.89 -2.48 14.36
CA LEU A 249 11.18 -1.54 15.23
C LEU A 249 12.14 -0.54 15.88
N GLU A 250 13.32 -1.00 16.34
CA GLU A 250 14.38 -0.16 16.92
C GLU A 250 14.95 0.82 15.90
N GLY A 251 15.08 0.39 14.65
CA GLY A 251 15.48 1.22 13.51
C GLY A 251 14.47 2.29 13.09
N GLY A 252 13.29 2.34 13.72
CA GLY A 252 12.26 3.32 13.43
C GLY A 252 11.13 2.82 12.53
N GLY A 253 11.16 1.54 12.13
CA GLY A 253 10.13 0.91 11.32
C GLY A 253 8.79 0.85 12.04
N ILE A 254 7.70 1.04 11.29
CA ILE A 254 6.34 1.03 11.81
C ILE A 254 5.60 -0.20 11.27
N VAL A 255 4.88 -0.91 12.15
CA VAL A 255 4.00 -2.00 11.74
C VAL A 255 2.54 -1.57 11.81
N ALA A 256 1.86 -1.66 10.67
CA ALA A 256 0.42 -1.52 10.55
C ALA A 256 -0.25 -2.90 10.67
N TRP A 257 -0.70 -3.21 11.88
CA TRP A 257 -1.37 -4.46 12.23
C TRP A 257 -2.80 -4.46 11.69
N GLY A 258 -3.02 -5.18 10.58
CA GLY A 258 -4.33 -5.42 10.01
C GLY A 258 -5.14 -6.38 10.89
N ILE A 259 -6.01 -5.85 11.73
CA ILE A 259 -6.77 -6.64 12.72
C ILE A 259 -8.26 -6.66 12.37
N VAL A 260 -8.79 -5.57 11.82
CA VAL A 260 -10.22 -5.47 11.53
C VAL A 260 -10.52 -6.07 10.15
N PRO A 261 -11.34 -7.11 10.01
CA PRO A 261 -11.60 -7.73 8.72
C PRO A 261 -12.15 -6.72 7.70
N SER A 262 -11.52 -6.64 6.53
CA SER A 262 -11.96 -5.78 5.42
C SER A 262 -13.16 -6.35 4.64
N GLN A 263 -13.47 -7.64 4.83
CA GLN A 263 -14.61 -8.31 4.20
C GLN A 263 -15.87 -8.18 5.06
N PRO A 264 -17.00 -7.67 4.52
CA PRO A 264 -18.25 -7.48 5.26
C PRO A 264 -18.73 -8.69 6.05
N ASP A 265 -18.67 -9.88 5.46
CA ASP A 265 -19.21 -11.09 6.10
C ASP A 265 -18.37 -11.49 7.32
N LEU A 266 -17.04 -11.48 7.19
CA LEU A 266 -16.12 -11.73 8.31
C LEU A 266 -16.23 -10.65 9.40
N PHE A 267 -16.38 -9.38 9.00
CA PHE A 267 -16.53 -8.27 9.93
C PHE A 267 -17.80 -8.39 10.77
N ARG A 268 -18.93 -8.80 10.18
CA ARG A 268 -20.20 -8.99 10.91
C ARG A 268 -20.14 -10.07 11.98
N GLU A 269 -19.26 -11.06 11.82
CA GLU A 269 -19.06 -12.13 12.78
C GLU A 269 -18.10 -11.74 13.92
N CYS A 270 -17.45 -10.58 13.80
CA CYS A 270 -16.48 -10.09 14.77
C CYS A 270 -17.13 -9.14 15.79
N THR A 271 -16.69 -9.27 17.04
CA THR A 271 -17.00 -8.37 18.15
C THR A 271 -15.76 -7.54 18.50
N ASP A 272 -15.96 -6.35 19.06
CA ASP A 272 -14.86 -5.49 19.52
C ASP A 272 -13.91 -6.22 20.47
N GLU A 273 -14.45 -7.12 21.31
CA GLU A 273 -13.66 -7.92 22.25
C GLU A 273 -12.85 -9.04 21.57
N GLN A 274 -13.30 -9.56 20.42
CA GLN A 274 -12.46 -10.46 19.63
C GLN A 274 -11.28 -9.70 19.00
N LEU A 275 -11.56 -8.53 18.40
CA LEU A 275 -10.52 -7.69 17.79
C LEU A 275 -9.47 -7.26 18.82
N TYR A 276 -9.92 -6.84 20.00
CA TYR A 276 -9.04 -6.49 21.10
C TYR A 276 -8.20 -7.68 21.60
N ARG A 277 -8.78 -8.89 21.72
CA ARG A 277 -8.02 -10.09 22.09
C ARG A 277 -6.96 -10.47 21.06
N VAL A 278 -7.24 -10.33 19.77
CA VAL A 278 -6.24 -10.54 18.70
C VAL A 278 -5.08 -9.57 18.88
N PHE A 279 -5.36 -8.28 19.09
CA PHE A 279 -4.33 -7.28 19.37
C PHE A 279 -3.48 -7.65 20.59
N CYS A 280 -4.11 -7.97 21.74
CA CYS A 280 -3.38 -8.35 22.95
C CYS A 280 -2.50 -9.58 22.74
N GLY A 281 -2.97 -10.58 21.99
CA GLY A 281 -2.16 -11.76 21.66
C GLY A 281 -0.91 -11.43 20.87
N ILE A 282 -1.01 -10.54 19.87
CA ILE A 282 0.15 -10.05 19.10
C ILE A 282 1.08 -9.26 20.01
N ARG A 283 0.54 -8.30 20.77
CA ARG A 283 1.30 -7.49 21.73
C ARG A 283 2.08 -8.38 22.69
N ASP A 284 1.45 -9.36 23.32
CA ASP A 284 2.08 -10.21 24.34
C ASP A 284 3.25 -11.02 23.77
N GLN A 285 3.14 -11.44 22.51
CA GLN A 285 4.24 -12.11 21.81
C GLN A 285 5.38 -11.14 21.50
N VAL A 286 5.08 -9.99 20.89
CA VAL A 286 6.11 -9.01 20.51
C VAL A 286 6.81 -8.43 21.74
N THR A 287 6.05 -8.15 22.79
CA THR A 287 6.61 -7.62 24.05
C THR A 287 7.37 -8.66 24.86
N GLY A 288 7.39 -9.93 24.42
CA GLY A 288 8.28 -10.96 24.94
C GLY A 288 9.75 -10.77 24.52
N PHE A 289 10.00 -10.04 23.42
CA PHE A 289 11.34 -9.76 22.90
C PHE A 289 11.60 -8.27 22.59
N CYS A 290 10.60 -7.41 22.70
CA CYS A 290 10.67 -5.97 22.48
C CYS A 290 10.08 -5.20 23.69
N SER A 291 10.51 -3.96 23.94
CA SER A 291 9.90 -3.17 25.01
C SER A 291 8.44 -2.79 24.67
N PRO A 292 7.50 -2.79 25.64
CA PRO A 292 6.13 -2.34 25.40
C PRO A 292 6.03 -0.93 24.82
N GLU A 293 6.87 0.00 25.29
CA GLU A 293 6.92 1.38 24.77
C GLU A 293 7.25 1.40 23.28
N LEU A 294 8.27 0.65 22.86
CA LEU A 294 8.67 0.57 21.46
C LEU A 294 7.56 -0.05 20.61
N PHE A 295 6.95 -1.15 21.07
CA PHE A 295 5.82 -1.78 20.39
C PHE A 295 4.68 -0.78 20.15
N TYR A 296 4.23 -0.06 21.18
CA TYR A 296 3.12 0.89 21.03
C TYR A 296 3.49 2.07 20.13
N ARG A 297 4.69 2.63 20.28
CA ARG A 297 5.18 3.75 19.47
C ARG A 297 5.24 3.41 17.98
N GLN A 298 5.59 2.17 17.65
CA GLN A 298 5.74 1.67 16.29
C GLN A 298 4.53 0.90 15.76
N SER A 299 3.36 1.03 16.40
CA SER A 299 2.14 0.30 16.00
C SER A 299 1.03 1.19 15.46
N ILE A 300 0.49 0.79 14.33
CA ILE A 300 -0.73 1.35 13.74
C ILE A 300 -1.76 0.23 13.59
N ILE A 301 -3.03 0.52 13.91
CA ILE A 301 -4.16 -0.39 13.68
C ILE A 301 -4.76 -0.08 12.31
N THR A 302 -5.02 -1.13 11.54
CA THR A 302 -5.65 -1.01 10.21
C THR A 302 -6.70 -2.09 10.00
N PRO A 303 -7.59 -1.93 9.00
CA PRO A 303 -8.26 -3.07 8.39
C PRO A 303 -7.26 -4.04 7.77
N THR A 304 -7.65 -5.31 7.58
CA THR A 304 -6.75 -6.36 7.07
C THR A 304 -6.25 -6.14 5.64
N CYS A 305 -7.02 -5.41 4.82
CA CYS A 305 -6.72 -5.13 3.41
C CYS A 305 -7.57 -3.91 2.97
N GLY A 306 -7.56 -3.54 1.68
CA GLY A 306 -8.51 -2.55 1.13
C GLY A 306 -9.96 -3.03 1.20
N ILE A 307 -10.91 -2.14 1.48
CA ILE A 307 -12.33 -2.48 1.61
C ILE A 307 -13.00 -2.30 0.24
N GLN A 308 -13.03 -3.35 -0.57
CA GLN A 308 -13.61 -3.26 -1.92
C GLN A 308 -15.07 -3.74 -1.99
N SER A 309 -15.46 -4.57 -1.04
CA SER A 309 -16.77 -5.22 -1.00
C SER A 309 -17.69 -4.57 0.02
N GLY A 310 -19.00 -4.66 -0.22
CA GLY A 310 -20.03 -4.06 0.64
C GLY A 310 -20.46 -2.68 0.18
N ASP A 311 -21.22 -1.99 1.02
CA ASP A 311 -21.68 -0.63 0.80
C ASP A 311 -20.85 0.38 1.62
N ALA A 312 -21.06 1.68 1.34
CA ALA A 312 -20.37 2.77 2.04
C ALA A 312 -20.59 2.71 3.56
N GLU A 313 -21.79 2.34 4.02
CA GLU A 313 -22.10 2.23 5.45
C GLU A 313 -21.27 1.12 6.12
N THR A 314 -21.18 -0.06 5.49
CA THR A 314 -20.35 -1.15 6.00
C THR A 314 -18.87 -0.77 6.02
N ALA A 315 -18.39 -0.10 4.97
CA ALA A 315 -17.00 0.38 4.92
C ALA A 315 -16.70 1.40 6.03
N PHE A 316 -17.61 2.34 6.28
CA PHE A 316 -17.52 3.27 7.40
C PHE A 316 -17.39 2.52 8.73
N ARG A 317 -18.24 1.51 8.97
CA ARG A 317 -18.21 0.71 10.21
C ARG A 317 -16.91 -0.07 10.39
N ILE A 318 -16.33 -0.61 9.31
CA ILE A 318 -15.03 -1.29 9.35
C ILE A 318 -13.92 -0.29 9.71
N MET A 319 -13.90 0.88 9.06
CA MET A 319 -12.94 1.94 9.37
C MET A 319 -13.09 2.46 10.80
N ASP A 320 -14.32 2.65 11.25
CA ASP A 320 -14.62 3.11 12.61
C ASP A 320 -14.22 2.09 13.67
N ALA A 321 -14.38 0.78 13.39
CA ALA A 321 -13.89 -0.26 14.28
C ALA A 321 -12.35 -0.24 14.44
N ALA A 322 -11.60 0.04 13.37
CA ALA A 322 -10.14 0.21 13.46
C ALA A 322 -9.76 1.44 14.30
N ARG A 323 -10.49 2.55 14.12
CA ARG A 323 -10.35 3.77 14.93
C ARG A 323 -10.67 3.51 16.40
N ALA A 324 -11.82 2.88 16.69
CA ALA A 324 -12.29 2.57 18.03
C ALA A 324 -11.33 1.63 18.77
N LEU A 325 -10.83 0.59 18.10
CA LEU A 325 -9.81 -0.29 18.66
C LEU A 325 -8.54 0.49 19.03
N SER A 326 -8.04 1.36 18.15
CA SER A 326 -6.87 2.19 18.48
C SER A 326 -7.12 3.16 19.63
N LEU A 327 -8.34 3.69 19.79
CA LEU A 327 -8.66 4.59 20.90
C LEU A 327 -8.67 3.83 22.23
N ARG A 328 -9.35 2.67 22.29
CA ARG A 328 -9.36 1.79 23.46
C ARG A 328 -7.94 1.46 23.92
N ILE A 329 -7.06 1.06 22.99
CA ILE A 329 -5.66 0.72 23.30
C ILE A 329 -4.91 1.92 23.91
N ARG A 330 -5.11 3.13 23.39
CA ARG A 330 -4.42 4.34 23.87
C ARG A 330 -4.93 4.83 25.22
N GLU A 331 -6.19 4.60 25.54
CA GLU A 331 -6.75 4.92 26.86
C GLU A 331 -6.14 4.02 27.95
N GLU A 332 -5.90 2.75 27.63
CA GLU A 332 -5.26 1.80 28.53
C GLU A 332 -3.74 1.99 28.64
N TYR A 333 -3.11 2.52 27.57
CA TYR A 333 -1.66 2.74 27.47
C TYR A 333 -1.36 4.15 26.94
N PRO A 334 -1.29 5.17 27.82
CA PRO A 334 -1.10 6.57 27.41
C PRO A 334 0.33 6.93 26.96
N GLY A 335 1.19 5.93 26.74
CA GLY A 335 2.58 6.07 26.33
C GLY A 335 2.76 6.25 24.83
#